data_AF-A0A958K9H7-F1
#
_entry.id   AF-A0A958K9H7-F1
#
_cell.length_a   1.000
_cell.length_b   1.000
_cell.length_c   1.000
_cell.angle_alpha   90.00
_cell.angle_beta   90.00
_cell.angle_gamma   90.00
#
_symmetry.space_group_name_H-M   'P 1'
#
loop_
_entity.id
_entity.type
_entity.pdbx_description
1 polymer ?
#
loop_
_entity_poly.entity_id
_entity_poly.type
_entity_poly.pdbx_seq_one_letter_code
_entity_poly.pdbx_strand_id
1 'polypeptide(L)'
;MSSATPFKCGRFGTHYRIIISFLLLAGVLIYLVQGNVDTLAGVYTISFLSVMALFALGNILLKIRRNKLPREIRASWMTVILALCAVGVGLVGNVMLDLKNVEVFFLYFIPALVVVMVMLSRTSLLSIAIYMVRSANSAIAQVNRKITKYLERSLEAINSQVMVFFTRGDNIANLNNAMLYVKNNEHTNRIKIVTVVKDKKEVPERLKSDLKFLDDAYPDISIEFVVIEDTFGPDLLKKLSQEWNIPLNFMFIGSPGDRFPHRLESLGGARLII
;
A
#
# COMPACT_ATOMS: atom_id res chain seq x y z
N MET A 1 -32.49 12.08 -17.88
CA MET A 1 -31.18 11.97 -17.23
C MET A 1 -31.41 11.46 -15.82
N SER A 2 -31.03 10.21 -15.58
CA SER A 2 -31.30 9.45 -14.36
C SER A 2 -30.49 9.99 -13.19
N SER A 3 -31.16 10.36 -12.09
CA SER A 3 -30.52 10.43 -10.77
C SER A 3 -31.49 9.87 -9.74
N ALA A 4 -31.15 8.67 -9.27
CA ALA A 4 -31.85 7.87 -8.31
C ALA A 4 -32.23 8.63 -7.03
N THR A 5 -33.51 8.58 -6.68
CA THR A 5 -33.97 8.81 -5.30
C THR A 5 -33.53 7.61 -4.44
N PRO A 6 -32.87 7.81 -3.29
CA PRO A 6 -32.25 6.73 -2.51
C PRO A 6 -33.23 5.98 -1.59
N PHE A 7 -34.54 6.22 -1.73
CA PHE A 7 -35.54 5.63 -0.84
C PHE A 7 -36.41 4.64 -1.63
N LYS A 8 -36.36 3.36 -1.24
CA LYS A 8 -37.26 2.32 -1.76
C LYS A 8 -38.71 2.74 -1.48
N CYS A 9 -39.46 3.01 -2.54
CA CYS A 9 -40.89 3.30 -2.45
C CYS A 9 -41.64 2.01 -2.12
N GLY A 10 -42.53 2.05 -1.12
CA GLY A 10 -43.45 0.93 -0.87
C GLY A 10 -44.45 0.75 -2.02
N ARG A 11 -45.21 -0.34 -2.01
CA ARG A 11 -46.23 -0.67 -3.04
C ARG A 11 -47.30 0.42 -3.25
N PHE A 12 -47.42 1.37 -2.31
CA PHE A 12 -48.36 2.51 -2.32
C PHE A 12 -47.68 3.89 -2.43
N GLY A 13 -46.39 3.97 -2.76
CA GLY A 13 -45.66 5.26 -2.83
C GLY A 13 -45.24 5.82 -1.46
N THR A 14 -45.54 5.11 -0.38
CA THR A 14 -45.26 5.58 0.99
C THR A 14 -43.81 5.33 1.40
N HIS A 15 -43.17 6.37 1.94
CA HIS A 15 -41.81 6.35 2.45
C HIS A 15 -41.78 5.91 3.92
N TYR A 16 -41.97 4.61 4.17
CA TYR A 16 -42.04 4.03 5.51
C TYR A 16 -40.87 4.42 6.43
N ARG A 17 -39.67 4.62 5.87
CA ARG A 17 -38.48 5.09 6.61
C ARG A 17 -38.70 6.47 7.24
N ILE A 18 -39.32 7.40 6.52
CA ILE A 18 -39.59 8.75 7.03
C ILE A 18 -40.59 8.69 8.18
N ILE A 19 -41.63 7.87 8.04
CA ILE A 19 -42.66 7.68 9.06
C ILE A 19 -42.06 7.10 10.34
N ILE A 20 -41.26 6.04 10.22
CA ILE A 20 -40.59 5.40 11.37
C ILE A 20 -39.59 6.37 12.01
N SER A 21 -38.78 7.07 11.22
CA SER A 21 -37.84 8.07 11.74
C SER A 21 -38.57 9.20 12.47
N PHE A 22 -39.68 9.70 11.91
CA PHE A 22 -40.50 10.73 12.55
C PHE A 22 -41.08 10.23 13.87
N LEU A 23 -41.62 9.01 13.92
CA LEU A 23 -42.15 8.40 15.14
C LEU A 23 -41.09 8.27 16.23
N LEU A 24 -39.89 7.78 15.87
CA LEU A 24 -38.78 7.66 16.82
C LEU A 24 -38.33 9.03 17.34
N LEU A 25 -38.18 10.00 16.45
CA LEU A 25 -37.80 11.36 16.80
C LEU A 25 -38.82 12.06 17.69
N ALA A 26 -40.12 11.86 17.43
CA ALA A 26 -41.20 12.36 18.27
C ALA A 26 -41.20 11.66 19.64
N GLY A 27 -41.00 10.33 19.67
CA GLY A 27 -40.88 9.57 20.91
C GLY A 27 -39.71 10.02 21.77
N VAL A 28 -38.55 10.28 21.17
CA VAL A 28 -37.37 10.85 21.86
C VAL A 28 -37.69 12.22 22.45
N LEU A 29 -38.40 13.08 21.71
CA LEU A 29 -38.78 14.40 22.22
C LEU A 29 -39.72 14.32 23.42
N ILE A 30 -40.74 13.46 23.36
CA ILE A 30 -41.68 13.24 24.48
C ILE A 30 -40.94 12.70 25.71
N TYR A 31 -40.00 11.77 25.49
CA TYR A 31 -39.16 11.21 26.56
C TYR A 31 -38.29 12.29 27.22
N LEU A 32 -37.61 13.14 26.42
CA LEU A 32 -36.78 14.24 26.92
C LEU A 32 -37.57 15.25 27.73
N VAL A 33 -38.81 15.53 27.31
CA VAL A 33 -39.69 16.47 27.99
C VAL A 33 -40.44 15.82 29.17
N GLN A 34 -40.25 14.52 29.41
CA GLN A 34 -40.91 13.74 30.47
C GLN A 34 -42.45 13.87 30.44
N GLY A 35 -43.04 14.04 29.25
CA GLY A 35 -44.48 14.22 29.08
C GLY A 35 -45.04 15.59 29.49
N ASN A 36 -44.20 16.59 29.78
CA ASN A 36 -44.67 17.94 30.07
C ASN A 36 -45.16 18.65 28.78
N VAL A 37 -46.48 18.85 28.68
CA VAL A 37 -47.10 19.47 27.51
C VAL A 37 -46.75 20.94 27.33
N ASP A 38 -46.50 21.67 28.42
CA ASP A 38 -46.16 23.10 28.37
C ASP A 38 -44.75 23.32 27.82
N THR A 39 -43.78 22.51 28.28
CA THR A 39 -42.42 22.55 27.74
C THR A 39 -42.41 22.13 26.27
N LEU A 40 -43.20 21.13 25.89
CA LEU A 40 -43.33 20.70 24.49
C LEU A 40 -43.89 21.82 23.60
N ALA A 41 -44.94 22.50 24.06
CA ALA A 41 -45.52 23.65 23.36
C ALA A 41 -44.52 24.81 23.24
N GLY A 42 -43.72 25.06 24.27
CA GLY A 42 -42.65 26.05 24.25
C GLY A 42 -41.57 25.72 23.21
N VAL A 43 -41.08 24.48 23.18
CA VAL A 43 -40.09 24.01 22.19
C VAL A 43 -40.64 24.12 20.75
N TYR A 44 -41.90 23.75 20.54
CA TYR A 44 -42.57 23.90 19.25
C TYR A 44 -42.65 25.38 18.82
N THR A 45 -43.01 26.26 19.74
CA THR A 45 -43.13 27.71 19.49
C THR A 45 -41.78 28.33 19.13
N ILE A 46 -40.71 28.01 19.88
CA ILE A 46 -39.35 28.46 19.59
C ILE A 46 -38.90 27.96 18.21
N SER A 47 -39.15 26.69 17.90
CA SER A 47 -38.79 26.09 16.60
C SER A 47 -39.49 26.78 15.44
N PHE A 48 -40.81 27.00 15.56
CA PHE A 48 -41.61 27.63 14.52
C PHE A 48 -41.20 29.09 14.31
N LEU A 49 -41.06 29.87 15.38
CA LEU A 49 -40.64 31.27 15.31
C LEU A 49 -39.22 31.40 14.73
N SER A 50 -38.30 30.49 15.07
CA SER A 50 -36.94 30.50 14.52
C SER A 50 -36.94 30.26 13.00
N VAL A 51 -37.75 29.32 12.51
CA VAL A 51 -37.91 29.08 11.06
C VAL A 51 -38.57 30.29 10.37
N MET A 52 -39.56 30.93 10.99
CA MET A 52 -40.17 32.16 10.47
C MET A 52 -39.16 33.31 10.40
N ALA A 53 -38.28 33.46 11.40
CA ALA A 53 -37.19 34.43 11.36
C ALA A 53 -36.22 34.16 10.20
N LEU A 54 -35.84 32.89 9.98
CA LEU A 54 -35.00 32.48 8.84
C LEU A 54 -35.66 32.79 7.49
N PHE A 55 -36.99 32.63 7.35
CA PHE A 55 -37.71 33.03 6.15
C PHE A 55 -37.69 34.55 5.93
N ALA A 56 -37.89 35.34 6.98
CA ALA A 56 -37.79 36.80 6.90
C ALA A 56 -36.36 37.25 6.49
N LEU A 57 -35.33 36.67 7.11
CA LEU A 57 -33.94 36.89 6.75
C LEU A 57 -33.63 36.44 5.32
N GLY A 58 -34.16 35.30 4.88
CA GLY A 58 -34.04 34.81 3.52
C GLY A 58 -34.65 35.78 2.49
N ASN A 59 -35.79 36.38 2.81
CA ASN A 59 -36.41 37.41 1.96
C ASN A 59 -35.52 38.66 1.85
N ILE A 60 -34.95 39.12 2.97
CA ILE A 60 -33.96 40.22 2.99
C ILE A 60 -32.75 39.86 2.12
N LEU A 61 -32.18 38.67 2.30
CA LEU A 61 -31.01 38.21 1.54
C LEU A 61 -31.29 38.16 0.03
N LEU A 62 -32.47 37.66 -0.37
CA LEU A 62 -32.90 37.65 -1.76
C LEU A 62 -33.11 39.05 -2.33
N LYS A 63 -33.65 40.00 -1.54
CA LYS A 63 -33.78 41.41 -1.95
C LYS A 63 -32.42 42.07 -2.17
N ILE A 64 -31.40 41.74 -1.37
CA ILE A 64 -30.06 42.32 -1.49
C ILE A 64 -29.28 41.66 -2.62
N ARG A 65 -29.20 40.33 -2.64
CA ARG A 65 -28.29 39.58 -3.53
C ARG A 65 -28.92 39.22 -4.88
N ARG A 66 -30.25 39.15 -4.99
CA ARG A 66 -30.98 38.68 -6.18
C ARG A 66 -32.27 39.46 -6.43
N ASN A 67 -32.15 40.79 -6.52
CA ASN A 67 -33.27 41.71 -6.74
C ASN A 67 -33.98 41.57 -8.10
N LYS A 68 -33.30 41.02 -9.13
CA LYS A 68 -33.83 40.87 -10.50
C LYS A 68 -34.71 39.63 -10.71
N LEU A 69 -34.86 38.75 -9.72
CA LEU A 69 -35.71 37.56 -9.86
C LEU A 69 -37.19 37.98 -10.00
N PRO A 70 -37.95 37.41 -10.95
CA PRO A 70 -39.38 37.66 -11.07
C PRO A 70 -40.10 37.16 -9.80
N ARG A 71 -41.05 37.96 -9.30
CA ARG A 71 -41.83 37.67 -8.08
C ARG A 71 -43.29 38.04 -8.34
N GLU A 72 -44.19 37.12 -8.06
CA GLU A 72 -45.65 37.35 -8.13
C GLU A 72 -46.10 38.35 -7.07
N ILE A 73 -45.51 38.29 -5.86
CA ILE A 73 -45.84 39.17 -4.74
C ILE A 73 -44.54 39.77 -4.16
N ARG A 74 -44.52 41.10 -3.96
CA ARG A 74 -43.40 41.82 -3.35
C ARG A 74 -43.80 42.40 -2.00
N ALA A 75 -43.28 41.82 -0.92
CA ALA A 75 -43.41 42.43 0.42
C ALA A 75 -42.57 43.72 0.52
N SER A 76 -43.10 44.76 1.18
CA SER A 76 -42.33 45.98 1.49
C SER A 76 -41.20 45.70 2.49
N TRP A 77 -40.12 46.47 2.43
CA TRP A 77 -39.02 46.37 3.40
C TRP A 77 -39.49 46.58 4.84
N MET A 78 -40.40 47.54 5.05
CA MET A 78 -40.96 47.82 6.38
C MET A 78 -41.75 46.63 6.92
N THR A 79 -42.54 45.96 6.07
CA THR A 79 -43.31 44.77 6.47
C THR A 79 -42.38 43.64 6.93
N VAL A 80 -41.27 43.42 6.23
CA VAL A 80 -40.32 42.35 6.59
C VAL A 80 -39.57 42.68 7.88
N ILE A 81 -39.16 43.94 8.08
CA ILE A 81 -38.51 44.38 9.33
C ILE A 81 -39.49 44.25 10.50
N LEU A 82 -40.72 44.74 10.35
CA LEU A 82 -41.75 44.65 11.38
C LEU A 82 -42.05 43.18 11.74
N ALA A 83 -42.17 42.31 10.74
CA ALA A 83 -42.35 40.88 10.96
C ALA A 83 -41.18 40.26 11.72
N LEU A 84 -39.93 40.61 11.36
CA LEU A 84 -38.74 40.13 12.05
C LEU A 84 -38.70 40.62 13.51
N CYS A 85 -39.05 41.88 13.77
CA CYS A 85 -39.18 42.42 15.13
C CYS A 85 -40.27 41.71 15.93
N ALA A 86 -41.44 41.49 15.35
CA ALA A 86 -42.55 40.78 16.01
C ALA A 86 -42.17 39.34 16.37
N VAL A 87 -41.51 38.62 15.46
CA VAL A 87 -40.97 37.28 15.72
C VAL A 87 -39.90 37.33 16.82
N GLY A 88 -39.02 38.33 16.79
CA GLY A 88 -38.00 38.54 17.83
C GLY A 88 -38.61 38.75 19.22
N VAL A 89 -39.66 39.58 19.33
CA VAL A 89 -40.41 39.76 20.59
C VAL A 89 -41.05 38.45 21.04
N GLY A 90 -41.64 37.68 20.13
CA GLY A 90 -42.22 36.37 20.45
C GLY A 90 -41.19 35.34 20.93
N LEU A 91 -39.99 35.34 20.35
CA LEU A 91 -38.88 34.49 20.78
C LEU A 91 -38.39 34.89 22.17
N VAL A 92 -38.13 36.18 22.40
CA VAL A 92 -37.70 36.69 23.72
C VAL A 92 -38.76 36.39 24.78
N GLY A 93 -40.04 36.60 24.46
CA GLY A 93 -41.15 36.25 25.35
C GLY A 93 -41.15 34.76 25.72
N ASN A 94 -40.97 33.85 24.76
CA ASN A 94 -40.88 32.42 25.05
C ASN A 94 -39.66 32.04 25.89
N VAL A 95 -38.52 32.66 25.63
CA VAL A 95 -37.28 32.46 26.40
C VAL A 95 -37.46 32.92 27.85
N MET A 96 -38.15 34.04 28.07
CA MET A 96 -38.44 34.57 29.40
C MET A 96 -39.45 33.73 30.19
N LEU A 97 -40.39 33.06 29.51
CA LEU A 97 -41.41 32.23 30.15
C LEU A 97 -40.81 30.99 30.82
N ASP A 98 -39.93 30.26 30.12
CA ASP A 98 -39.22 29.11 30.69
C ASP A 98 -37.93 28.82 29.92
N LEU A 99 -36.78 28.91 30.61
CA LEU A 99 -35.47 28.61 30.04
C LEU A 99 -35.32 27.13 29.65
N LYS A 100 -36.09 26.23 30.28
CA LYS A 100 -36.08 24.79 29.95
C LYS A 100 -36.49 24.53 28.50
N ASN A 101 -37.37 25.37 27.94
CA ASN A 101 -37.76 25.28 26.53
C ASN A 101 -36.57 25.47 25.59
N VAL A 102 -35.68 26.41 25.94
CA VAL A 102 -34.50 26.75 25.15
C VAL A 102 -33.46 25.63 25.23
N GLU A 103 -33.26 25.07 26.42
CA GLU A 103 -32.35 23.94 26.63
C GLU A 103 -32.75 22.72 25.79
N VAL A 104 -34.02 22.30 25.89
CA VAL A 104 -34.54 21.17 25.11
C VAL A 104 -34.50 21.47 23.61
N PHE A 105 -34.80 22.70 23.20
CA PHE A 105 -34.68 23.13 21.81
C PHE A 105 -33.27 22.94 21.28
N PHE A 106 -32.23 23.45 21.96
CA PHE A 106 -30.84 23.31 21.49
C PHE A 106 -30.35 21.87 21.54
N LEU A 107 -30.74 21.11 22.56
CA LEU A 107 -30.41 19.69 22.68
C LEU A 107 -30.90 18.88 21.46
N TYR A 108 -32.05 19.24 20.91
CA TYR A 108 -32.60 18.60 19.72
C TYR A 108 -32.10 19.22 18.40
N PHE A 109 -32.00 20.55 18.36
CA PHE A 109 -31.61 21.30 17.17
C PHE A 109 -30.15 21.06 16.77
N ILE A 110 -29.20 21.00 17.72
CA ILE A 110 -27.78 20.85 17.40
C ILE A 110 -27.48 19.50 16.72
N PRO A 111 -27.92 18.34 17.24
CA PRO A 111 -27.75 17.06 16.53
C PRO A 111 -28.41 17.05 15.15
N ALA A 112 -29.62 17.61 15.04
CA ALA A 112 -30.31 17.71 13.75
C ALA A 112 -29.53 18.58 12.74
N LEU A 113 -28.99 19.71 13.19
CA LEU A 113 -28.15 20.60 12.39
C LEU A 113 -26.86 19.89 11.93
N VAL A 114 -26.21 19.13 12.81
CA VAL A 114 -25.03 18.33 12.45
C VAL A 114 -25.36 17.32 11.34
N VAL A 115 -26.47 16.59 11.46
CA VAL A 115 -26.93 15.65 10.43
C VAL A 115 -27.16 16.37 9.10
N VAL A 116 -27.83 17.52 9.11
CA VAL A 116 -28.06 18.33 7.90
C VAL A 116 -26.74 18.82 7.30
N MET A 117 -25.80 19.30 8.12
CA MET A 117 -24.48 19.79 7.66
C MET A 117 -23.65 18.67 7.03
N VAL A 118 -23.68 17.47 7.61
CA VAL A 118 -23.06 16.26 7.02
C VAL A 118 -23.72 15.94 5.68
N MET A 119 -25.05 16.02 5.60
CA MET A 119 -25.78 15.75 4.35
C MET A 119 -25.45 16.77 3.25
N LEU A 120 -25.36 18.06 3.58
CA LEU A 120 -25.00 19.12 2.65
C LEU A 120 -23.54 19.00 2.18
N SER A 121 -22.65 18.59 3.09
CA SER A 121 -21.21 18.43 2.82
C SER A 121 -20.83 17.03 2.32
N ARG A 122 -21.83 16.17 2.02
CA ARG A 122 -21.63 14.73 1.74
C ARG A 122 -20.62 14.45 0.64
N THR A 123 -20.59 15.28 -0.41
CA THR A 123 -19.68 15.10 -1.56
C THR A 123 -18.25 15.47 -1.18
N SER A 124 -18.05 16.52 -0.40
CA SER A 124 -16.74 16.91 0.12
C SER A 124 -16.18 15.87 1.09
N LEU A 125 -17.02 15.37 2.01
CA LEU A 125 -16.65 14.31 2.96
C LEU A 125 -16.26 13.02 2.24
N LEU A 126 -17.03 12.62 1.23
CA LEU A 126 -16.71 11.42 0.44
C LEU A 126 -15.41 11.59 -0.36
N SER A 127 -15.15 12.79 -0.88
CA SER A 127 -13.89 13.08 -1.59
C SER A 127 -12.67 12.97 -0.67
N ILE A 128 -12.79 13.48 0.56
CA ILE A 128 -11.76 13.33 1.59
C ILE A 128 -11.53 11.85 1.91
N ALA A 129 -12.59 11.08 2.10
CA ALA A 129 -12.49 9.65 2.37
C ALA A 129 -11.78 8.90 1.23
N ILE A 130 -12.12 9.21 -0.02
CA ILE A 130 -11.44 8.63 -1.20
C ILE A 130 -9.94 9.00 -1.20
N TYR A 131 -9.60 10.25 -0.88
CA TYR A 131 -8.21 10.69 -0.82
C TYR A 131 -7.41 9.91 0.24
N MET A 132 -7.99 9.71 1.44
CA MET A 132 -7.35 8.92 2.49
C MET A 132 -7.07 7.48 2.04
N VAL A 133 -8.04 6.83 1.40
CA VAL A 133 -7.88 5.46 0.89
C VAL A 133 -6.76 5.38 -0.15
N ARG A 134 -6.73 6.33 -1.09
CA ARG A 134 -5.66 6.40 -2.11
C ARG A 134 -4.29 6.62 -1.49
N SER A 135 -4.20 7.50 -0.50
CA SER A 135 -2.96 7.77 0.23
C SER A 135 -2.44 6.51 0.92
N ALA A 136 -3.30 5.80 1.65
CA ALA A 136 -2.94 4.55 2.31
C ALA A 136 -2.45 3.49 1.32
N ASN A 137 -3.14 3.32 0.20
CA ASN A 137 -2.74 2.37 -0.85
C ASN A 137 -1.35 2.70 -1.44
N SER A 138 -1.06 3.98 -1.66
CA SER A 138 0.23 4.40 -2.21
C SER A 138 1.40 4.12 -1.24
N ALA A 139 1.18 4.29 0.06
CA ALA A 139 2.17 3.96 1.09
C ALA A 139 2.48 2.46 1.12
N ILE A 140 1.43 1.62 1.07
CA ILE A 140 1.58 0.16 1.00
C ILE A 140 2.34 -0.26 -0.27
N ALA A 141 2.03 0.36 -1.41
CA ALA A 141 2.71 0.06 -2.68
C ALA A 141 4.22 0.38 -2.62
N GLN A 142 4.62 1.45 -1.93
CA GLN A 142 6.03 1.80 -1.76
C GLN A 142 6.78 0.79 -0.89
N VAL A 143 6.16 0.32 0.19
CA VAL A 143 6.73 -0.72 1.06
C VAL A 143 6.93 -2.02 0.27
N ASN A 144 5.92 -2.44 -0.49
CA ASN A 144 6.01 -3.63 -1.34
C ASN A 144 7.18 -3.55 -2.32
N ARG A 145 7.35 -2.40 -3.01
CA ARG A 145 8.48 -2.21 -3.94
C ARG A 145 9.85 -2.33 -3.27
N LYS A 146 10.00 -1.85 -2.03
CA LYS A 146 11.26 -1.98 -1.28
C LYS A 146 11.55 -3.44 -0.94
N ILE A 147 10.54 -4.18 -0.50
CA ILE A 147 10.67 -5.60 -0.16
C ILE A 147 11.06 -6.40 -1.41
N THR A 148 10.36 -6.19 -2.54
CA THR A 148 10.69 -6.89 -3.80
C THR A 148 12.13 -6.66 -4.23
N LYS A 149 12.59 -5.41 -4.24
CA LYS A 149 13.99 -5.10 -4.59
C LYS A 149 15.03 -5.71 -3.65
N TYR A 150 14.70 -5.83 -2.36
CA TYR A 150 15.58 -6.48 -1.41
C TYR A 150 15.71 -7.98 -1.72
N LEU A 151 14.58 -8.64 -1.97
CA LEU A 151 14.55 -10.07 -2.32
C LEU A 151 15.29 -10.36 -3.62
N GLU A 152 15.09 -9.55 -4.67
CA GLU A 152 15.82 -9.66 -5.93
C GLU A 152 17.34 -9.56 -5.73
N ARG A 153 17.81 -8.56 -4.96
CA ARG A 153 19.24 -8.42 -4.66
C ARG A 153 19.79 -9.57 -3.84
N SER A 154 19.04 -10.09 -2.88
CA SER A 154 19.45 -11.26 -2.11
C SER A 154 19.57 -12.50 -3.00
N LEU A 155 18.65 -12.67 -3.95
CA LEU A 155 18.70 -13.76 -4.92
C LEU A 155 19.89 -13.63 -5.88
N GLU A 156 20.16 -12.43 -6.40
CA GLU A 156 21.35 -12.15 -7.21
C GLU A 156 22.65 -12.41 -6.43
N ALA A 157 22.71 -12.00 -5.16
CA ALA A 157 23.88 -12.23 -4.32
C ALA A 157 24.16 -13.73 -4.12
N ILE A 158 23.11 -14.54 -3.91
CA ILE A 158 23.23 -16.01 -3.81
C ILE A 158 23.74 -16.60 -5.14
N ASN A 159 23.16 -16.17 -6.26
CA ASN A 159 23.52 -16.76 -7.57
C ASN A 159 24.89 -16.31 -8.11
N SER A 160 25.45 -15.21 -7.60
CA SER A 160 26.72 -14.66 -8.10
C SER A 160 27.99 -15.31 -7.51
N GLN A 161 27.87 -16.25 -6.58
CA GLN A 161 29.02 -16.89 -5.93
C GLN A 161 29.85 -17.70 -6.91
N VAL A 162 31.11 -17.32 -7.14
CA VAL A 162 31.96 -18.00 -8.15
C VAL A 162 32.44 -19.35 -7.62
N MET A 163 32.14 -20.42 -8.37
CA MET A 163 32.68 -21.76 -8.13
C MET A 163 34.01 -21.93 -8.86
N VAL A 164 35.00 -22.55 -8.23
CA VAL A 164 36.32 -22.80 -8.84
C VAL A 164 36.45 -24.28 -9.13
N PHE A 165 36.83 -24.65 -10.35
CA PHE A 165 37.11 -26.02 -10.74
C PHE A 165 38.55 -26.17 -11.23
N PHE A 166 39.33 -27.03 -10.57
CA PHE A 166 40.71 -27.29 -10.93
C PHE A 166 40.79 -28.47 -11.91
N THR A 167 41.47 -28.26 -13.04
CA THR A 167 41.62 -29.25 -14.10
C THR A 167 43.05 -29.28 -14.65
N ARG A 168 43.48 -30.47 -15.10
CA ARG A 168 44.72 -30.64 -15.87
C ARG A 168 44.50 -30.45 -17.38
N GLY A 169 43.24 -30.30 -17.82
CA GLY A 169 42.88 -30.04 -19.21
C GLY A 169 43.05 -31.25 -20.15
N ASP A 170 43.11 -32.45 -19.57
CA ASP A 170 43.38 -33.71 -20.26
C ASP A 170 42.10 -34.41 -20.78
N ASN A 171 40.91 -34.04 -20.29
CA ASN A 171 39.66 -34.68 -20.67
C ASN A 171 38.43 -33.74 -20.62
N ILE A 172 37.76 -33.56 -21.76
CA ILE A 172 36.51 -32.79 -21.90
C ILE A 172 35.34 -33.38 -21.08
N ALA A 173 35.31 -34.70 -20.86
CA ALA A 173 34.25 -35.35 -20.09
C ALA A 173 34.20 -34.85 -18.64
N ASN A 174 35.37 -34.65 -18.02
CA ASN A 174 35.46 -34.13 -16.64
C ASN A 174 34.99 -32.68 -16.56
N LEU A 175 35.33 -31.87 -17.56
CA LEU A 175 34.84 -30.49 -17.66
C LEU A 175 33.32 -30.47 -17.83
N ASN A 176 32.76 -31.33 -18.69
CA ASN A 176 31.33 -31.45 -18.89
C ASN A 176 30.60 -31.89 -17.61
N ASN A 177 31.14 -32.85 -16.85
CA ASN A 177 30.60 -33.25 -15.56
C ASN A 177 30.61 -32.09 -14.55
N ALA A 178 31.68 -31.29 -14.52
CA ALA A 178 31.74 -30.09 -13.69
C ALA A 178 30.66 -29.07 -14.08
N MET A 179 30.43 -28.85 -15.38
CA MET A 179 29.36 -27.97 -15.87
C MET A 179 27.96 -28.49 -15.46
N LEU A 180 27.72 -29.79 -15.60
CA LEU A 180 26.46 -30.42 -15.18
C LEU A 180 26.26 -30.35 -13.67
N TYR A 181 27.33 -30.48 -12.89
CA TYR A 181 27.26 -30.34 -11.44
C TYR A 181 26.85 -28.92 -11.05
N VAL A 182 27.52 -27.90 -11.60
CA VAL A 182 27.16 -26.49 -11.40
C VAL A 182 25.69 -26.26 -11.75
N LYS A 183 25.27 -26.70 -12.94
CA LYS A 183 23.90 -26.50 -13.44
C LYS A 183 22.83 -27.14 -12.56
N ASN A 184 23.09 -28.33 -12.03
CA ASN A 184 22.07 -29.16 -11.39
C ASN A 184 22.07 -29.07 -9.85
N ASN A 185 23.21 -28.72 -9.23
CA ASN A 185 23.40 -28.86 -7.79
C ASN A 185 23.86 -27.58 -7.10
N GLU A 186 24.39 -26.61 -7.84
CA GLU A 186 24.85 -25.35 -7.26
C GLU A 186 23.92 -24.20 -7.66
N HIS A 187 23.72 -23.26 -6.75
CA HIS A 187 22.88 -22.10 -7.01
C HIS A 187 23.62 -21.00 -7.80
N THR A 188 24.80 -21.27 -8.34
CA THR A 188 25.61 -20.30 -9.08
C THR A 188 25.55 -20.49 -10.59
N ASN A 189 25.70 -19.38 -11.31
CA ASN A 189 25.90 -19.35 -12.75
C ASN A 189 27.32 -18.93 -13.17
N ARG A 190 28.30 -18.96 -12.26
CA ARG A 190 29.68 -18.56 -12.56
C ARG A 190 30.66 -19.64 -12.14
N ILE A 191 31.46 -20.10 -13.10
CA ILE A 191 32.53 -21.08 -12.87
C ILE A 191 33.87 -20.51 -13.33
N LYS A 192 34.89 -20.62 -12.48
CA LYS A 192 36.28 -20.32 -12.78
C LYS A 192 37.04 -21.63 -12.96
N ILE A 193 37.48 -21.91 -14.17
CA ILE A 193 38.25 -23.10 -14.52
C ILE A 193 39.74 -22.75 -14.41
N VAL A 194 40.43 -23.46 -13.53
CA VAL A 194 41.82 -23.17 -13.16
C VAL A 194 42.72 -24.33 -13.53
N THR A 195 43.78 -24.04 -14.26
CA THR A 195 44.84 -25.00 -14.58
C THR A 195 46.14 -24.55 -13.95
N VAL A 196 46.74 -25.45 -13.15
CA VAL A 196 47.99 -25.21 -12.42
C VAL A 196 49.11 -25.99 -13.11
N VAL A 197 50.13 -25.28 -13.61
CA VAL A 197 51.25 -25.82 -14.41
C VAL A 197 52.58 -25.28 -13.89
N LYS A 198 53.71 -25.93 -14.22
CA LYS A 198 55.04 -25.40 -13.88
C LYS A 198 55.56 -24.42 -14.93
N ASP A 199 55.16 -24.62 -16.18
CA ASP A 199 55.43 -23.71 -17.31
C ASP A 199 54.13 -23.55 -18.11
N LYS A 200 53.80 -22.32 -18.53
CA LYS A 200 52.62 -22.03 -19.38
C LYS A 200 52.57 -22.84 -20.67
N LYS A 201 53.70 -23.34 -21.16
CA LYS A 201 53.77 -24.23 -22.34
C LYS A 201 53.19 -25.62 -22.10
N GLU A 202 52.99 -26.02 -20.85
CA GLU A 202 52.38 -27.30 -20.48
C GLU A 202 50.85 -27.29 -20.60
N VAL A 203 50.22 -26.12 -20.83
CA VAL A 203 48.76 -26.02 -20.99
C VAL A 203 48.34 -26.69 -22.30
N PRO A 204 47.42 -27.66 -22.29
CA PRO A 204 46.96 -28.32 -23.51
C PRO A 204 46.33 -27.31 -24.48
N GLU A 205 46.79 -27.28 -25.74
CA GLU A 205 46.24 -26.37 -26.76
C GLU A 205 44.74 -26.60 -27.01
N ARG A 206 44.29 -27.86 -26.90
CA ARG A 206 42.88 -28.26 -27.03
C ARG A 206 41.98 -27.73 -25.92
N LEU A 207 42.51 -27.41 -24.75
CA LEU A 207 41.70 -26.94 -23.62
C LEU A 207 40.94 -25.66 -23.97
N LYS A 208 41.56 -24.75 -24.72
CA LYS A 208 40.89 -23.50 -25.14
C LYS A 208 39.71 -23.76 -26.07
N SER A 209 39.83 -24.73 -27.00
CA SER A 209 38.72 -25.10 -27.88
C SER A 209 37.61 -25.81 -27.12
N ASP A 210 37.96 -26.67 -26.17
CA ASP A 210 37.00 -27.42 -25.35
C ASP A 210 36.19 -26.48 -24.45
N LEU A 211 36.84 -25.48 -23.84
CA LEU A 211 36.18 -24.47 -23.04
C LEU A 211 35.24 -23.59 -23.87
N LYS A 212 35.62 -23.23 -25.10
CA LYS A 212 34.75 -22.49 -25.99
C LYS A 212 33.50 -23.28 -26.37
N PHE A 213 33.67 -24.58 -26.66
CA PHE A 213 32.55 -25.47 -26.92
C PHE A 213 31.59 -25.57 -25.73
N LEU A 214 32.12 -25.64 -24.50
CA LEU A 214 31.31 -25.68 -23.29
C LEU A 214 30.59 -24.35 -23.01
N ASP A 215 31.23 -23.22 -23.30
CA ASP A 215 30.61 -21.89 -23.18
C ASP A 215 29.39 -21.77 -24.13
N ASP A 216 29.53 -22.26 -25.37
CA ASP A 216 28.43 -22.33 -26.34
C ASP A 216 27.33 -23.33 -25.93
N ALA A 217 27.70 -24.47 -25.33
CA ALA A 217 26.76 -25.51 -24.90
C ALA A 217 25.98 -25.14 -23.63
N TYR A 218 26.53 -24.25 -22.78
CA TYR A 218 25.96 -23.84 -21.49
C TYR A 218 25.88 -22.31 -21.37
N PRO A 219 25.05 -21.63 -22.19
CA PRO A 219 25.01 -20.17 -22.25
C PRO A 219 24.55 -19.48 -20.95
N ASP A 220 23.87 -20.24 -20.07
CA ASP A 220 23.42 -19.75 -18.77
C ASP A 220 24.54 -19.74 -17.71
N ILE A 221 25.73 -20.30 -18.01
CA ILE A 221 26.87 -20.39 -17.08
C ILE A 221 28.05 -19.61 -17.66
N SER A 222 28.51 -18.60 -16.93
CA SER A 222 29.70 -17.83 -17.30
C SER A 222 30.98 -18.58 -16.91
N ILE A 223 31.80 -18.90 -17.92
CA ILE A 223 33.09 -19.59 -17.75
C ILE A 223 34.25 -18.59 -17.77
N GLU A 224 35.07 -18.58 -16.72
CA GLU A 224 36.33 -17.84 -16.65
C GLU A 224 37.53 -18.80 -16.63
N PHE A 225 38.48 -18.67 -17.54
CA PHE A 225 39.67 -19.54 -17.59
C PHE A 225 40.92 -18.84 -17.03
N VAL A 226 41.59 -19.47 -16.08
CA VAL A 226 42.81 -18.93 -15.41
C VAL A 226 43.92 -19.97 -15.41
N VAL A 227 45.14 -19.56 -15.79
CA VAL A 227 46.35 -20.39 -15.75
C VAL A 227 47.27 -19.88 -14.65
N ILE A 228 47.71 -20.78 -13.77
CA ILE A 228 48.57 -20.47 -12.63
C ILE A 228 49.88 -21.24 -12.77
N GLU A 229 51.00 -20.54 -12.66
CA GLU A 229 52.34 -21.11 -12.60
C GLU A 229 52.71 -21.42 -11.14
N ASP A 230 52.36 -22.62 -10.66
CA ASP A 230 52.65 -23.06 -9.28
C ASP A 230 52.55 -24.59 -9.16
N THR A 231 52.76 -25.14 -7.96
CA THR A 231 52.52 -26.56 -7.64
C THR A 231 51.17 -26.72 -6.96
N PHE A 232 50.31 -27.59 -7.51
CA PHE A 232 49.01 -27.86 -6.92
C PHE A 232 49.14 -28.50 -5.53
N GLY A 233 48.58 -27.84 -4.51
CA GLY A 233 48.65 -28.28 -3.12
C GLY A 233 47.75 -27.45 -2.18
N PRO A 234 47.63 -27.84 -0.90
CA PRO A 234 46.76 -27.18 0.07
C PRO A 234 47.16 -25.72 0.35
N ASP A 235 48.46 -25.40 0.29
CA ASP A 235 48.96 -24.03 0.50
C ASP A 235 48.52 -23.10 -0.64
N LEU A 236 48.53 -23.61 -1.89
CA LEU A 236 48.01 -22.89 -3.05
C LEU A 236 46.51 -22.65 -2.91
N LEU A 237 45.73 -23.66 -2.52
CA LEU A 237 44.28 -23.50 -2.33
C LEU A 237 43.95 -22.43 -1.27
N LYS A 238 44.66 -22.41 -0.14
CA LYS A 238 44.50 -21.37 0.89
C LYS A 238 44.87 -19.98 0.37
N LYS A 239 45.97 -19.88 -0.37
CA LYS A 239 46.40 -18.62 -1.00
C LYS A 239 45.34 -18.08 -1.96
N LEU A 240 44.82 -18.94 -2.86
CA LEU A 240 43.78 -18.57 -3.82
C LEU A 240 42.44 -18.26 -3.15
N SER A 241 42.12 -18.93 -2.05
CA SER A 241 40.91 -18.65 -1.27
C SER A 241 40.94 -17.24 -0.69
N GLN A 242 42.10 -16.79 -0.20
CA GLN A 242 42.31 -15.42 0.28
C GLN A 242 42.35 -14.41 -0.87
N GLU A 243 43.09 -14.71 -1.94
CA GLU A 243 43.28 -13.80 -3.08
C GLU A 243 41.97 -13.54 -3.83
N TRP A 244 41.16 -14.57 -4.06
CA TRP A 244 39.87 -14.45 -4.75
C TRP A 244 38.69 -14.20 -3.82
N ASN A 245 38.93 -14.22 -2.50
CA ASN A 245 37.89 -14.16 -1.48
C ASN A 245 36.78 -15.22 -1.71
N ILE A 246 37.17 -16.40 -2.17
CA ILE A 246 36.29 -17.55 -2.42
C ILE A 246 36.55 -18.59 -1.33
N PRO A 247 35.56 -18.98 -0.52
CA PRO A 247 35.73 -20.03 0.47
C PRO A 247 36.14 -21.37 -0.15
N LEU A 248 36.98 -22.14 0.55
CA LEU A 248 37.50 -23.44 0.07
C LEU A 248 36.41 -24.44 -0.32
N ASN A 249 35.21 -24.36 0.26
CA ASN A 249 34.09 -25.25 -0.06
C ASN A 249 33.47 -24.98 -1.45
N PHE A 250 33.80 -23.87 -2.11
CA PHE A 250 33.46 -23.58 -3.50
C PHE A 250 34.60 -23.92 -4.46
N MET A 251 35.68 -24.53 -3.96
CA MET A 251 36.79 -25.02 -4.74
C MET A 251 36.67 -26.52 -4.94
N PHE A 252 36.62 -26.94 -6.20
CA PHE A 252 36.37 -28.30 -6.60
C PHE A 252 37.54 -28.86 -7.40
N ILE A 253 37.81 -30.12 -7.16
CA ILE A 253 38.83 -30.89 -7.86
C ILE A 253 38.16 -32.07 -8.57
N GLY A 254 38.58 -32.36 -9.79
CA GLY A 254 38.20 -33.61 -10.45
C GLY A 254 38.71 -34.82 -9.67
N SER A 255 38.01 -35.95 -9.74
CA SER A 255 38.41 -37.18 -9.04
C SER A 255 39.87 -37.57 -9.35
N PRO A 256 40.78 -37.52 -8.36
CA PRO A 256 42.18 -37.83 -8.59
C PRO A 256 42.35 -39.33 -8.91
N GLY A 257 43.19 -39.67 -9.90
CA GLY A 257 43.60 -41.06 -10.15
C GLY A 257 44.59 -41.59 -9.10
N ASP A 258 44.93 -42.89 -9.17
CA ASP A 258 45.72 -43.67 -8.19
C ASP A 258 47.11 -43.09 -7.79
N ARG A 259 47.61 -42.07 -8.49
CA ARG A 259 48.94 -41.44 -8.23
C ARG A 259 48.84 -40.01 -7.70
N PHE A 260 47.84 -39.72 -6.87
CA PHE A 260 47.71 -38.39 -6.29
C PHE A 260 48.51 -38.29 -4.97
N PRO A 261 49.47 -37.34 -4.86
CA PRO A 261 50.44 -37.31 -3.76
C PRO A 261 49.90 -36.75 -2.43
N HIS A 262 48.65 -36.28 -2.37
CA HIS A 262 48.06 -35.65 -1.19
C HIS A 262 46.81 -36.38 -0.71
N ARG A 263 46.66 -36.57 0.62
CA ARG A 263 45.43 -37.12 1.21
C ARG A 263 44.31 -36.10 1.06
N LEU A 264 43.12 -36.55 0.65
CA LEU A 264 41.96 -35.68 0.42
C LEU A 264 41.62 -34.76 1.62
N GLU A 265 41.80 -35.30 2.83
CA GLU A 265 41.62 -34.63 4.12
C GLU A 265 42.55 -33.41 4.31
N SER A 266 43.73 -33.41 3.65
CA SER A 266 44.72 -32.33 3.75
C SER A 266 44.38 -31.09 2.92
N LEU A 267 43.42 -31.20 2.00
CA LEU A 267 42.98 -30.10 1.11
C LEU A 267 42.00 -29.13 1.79
N GLY A 268 41.77 -29.26 3.10
CA GLY A 268 41.15 -28.22 3.93
C GLY A 268 39.68 -27.91 3.61
N GLY A 269 38.96 -28.83 2.95
CA GLY A 269 37.52 -28.68 2.66
C GLY A 269 37.16 -28.48 1.17
N ALA A 270 38.13 -28.58 0.25
CA ALA A 270 37.84 -28.67 -1.19
C ALA A 270 36.96 -29.90 -1.50
N ARG A 271 35.99 -29.73 -2.39
CA ARG A 271 35.00 -30.77 -2.73
C ARG A 271 35.41 -31.55 -3.99
N LEU A 272 35.06 -32.83 -4.05
CA LEU A 272 35.29 -33.66 -5.25
C LEU A 272 34.08 -33.61 -6.19
N ILE A 273 34.36 -33.59 -7.49
CA ILE A 273 33.37 -33.85 -8.53
C ILE A 273 33.82 -35.10 -9.31
N ILE A 274 32.88 -36.02 -9.49
CA ILE A 274 33.04 -37.28 -10.23
C ILE A 274 32.81 -37.02 -11.72
#